data_AF-A0A450VZU4-F1
#
_entry.id   AF-A0A450VZU4-F1
#
_cell.length_a   1.000
_cell.length_b   1.000
_cell.length_c   1.000
_cell.angle_alpha   90.00
_cell.angle_beta   90.00
_cell.angle_gamma   90.00
#
_symmetry.space_group_name_H-M   'P 1'
#
loop_
_entity.id
_entity.type
_entity.pdbx_description
1 polymer ?
#
loop_
_entity_poly.entity_id
_entity_poly.type
_entity_poly.pdbx_seq_one_letter_code
_entity_poly.pdbx_strand_id
1 'polypeptide(L)'
;MNIQYPAVFEPQEPSGFFVRFVDIPEAITQGEEPSECEYNGAEVLSLILDEYFETGREIPMPSQGIENAHYIAPDAKIQAALLNPAQYALNVPWRSWPKRCRSHGLLFGGWKALITDHRSSFWTRSLHETN
;
A
#
# COMPACT_ATOMS: atom_id res chain seq x y z
N MET A 1 8.92 -11.04 -3.41
CA MET A 1 8.36 -10.58 -2.11
C MET A 1 7.03 -9.97 -2.45
N ASN A 2 5.93 -10.47 -1.88
CA ASN A 2 4.59 -9.98 -2.17
C ASN A 2 4.03 -9.34 -0.90
N ILE A 3 3.29 -8.24 -1.07
CA ILE A 3 2.59 -7.57 0.02
C ILE A 3 1.14 -8.04 -0.10
N GLN A 4 0.65 -8.71 0.94
CA GLN A 4 -0.66 -9.35 0.93
C GLN A 4 -1.50 -8.81 2.07
N TYR A 5 -2.75 -8.47 1.78
CA TYR A 5 -3.72 -8.01 2.76
C TYR A 5 -4.62 -9.15 3.22
N PRO A 6 -4.89 -9.25 4.53
CA PRO A 6 -5.81 -10.24 5.07
C PRO A 6 -7.26 -9.91 4.67
N ALA A 7 -7.90 -10.85 3.99
CA ALA A 7 -9.32 -10.86 3.67
C ALA A 7 -10.05 -11.92 4.48
N VAL A 8 -11.28 -11.63 4.88
CA VAL A 8 -12.19 -12.59 5.51
C VAL A 8 -13.25 -12.96 4.49
N PHE A 9 -13.44 -14.26 4.27
CA PHE A 9 -14.49 -14.80 3.42
C PHE A 9 -15.63 -15.26 4.32
N GLU A 10 -16.76 -14.57 4.24
CA GLU A 10 -17.96 -14.85 5.04
C GLU A 10 -18.98 -15.57 4.16
N PRO A 11 -19.27 -16.86 4.42
CA PRO A 11 -20.26 -17.62 3.65
C PRO A 11 -21.62 -16.91 3.64
N GLN A 12 -22.27 -16.88 2.47
CA GLN A 12 -23.60 -16.29 2.28
C GLN A 12 -24.61 -17.36 1.87
N GLU A 13 -25.88 -17.10 2.16
CA GLU A 13 -27.01 -17.92 1.71
C GLU A 13 -27.56 -17.37 0.38
N PRO A 14 -27.94 -18.22 -0.59
CA PRO A 14 -27.90 -19.69 -0.59
C PRO A 14 -26.53 -20.30 -0.94
N SER A 15 -25.61 -19.51 -1.48
CA SER A 15 -24.24 -19.91 -1.83
C SER A 15 -23.32 -18.70 -1.92
N GLY A 16 -22.01 -18.96 -2.02
CA GLY A 16 -20.98 -17.95 -2.21
C GLY A 16 -20.48 -17.32 -0.92
N PHE A 17 -19.65 -16.31 -1.08
CA PHE A 17 -18.94 -15.65 0.00
C PHE A 17 -18.95 -14.13 -0.20
N PHE A 18 -19.15 -13.42 0.89
CA PHE A 18 -18.84 -12.01 1.01
C PHE A 18 -17.38 -11.87 1.42
N VAL A 19 -16.63 -11.03 0.71
CA VAL A 19 -15.20 -10.82 0.92
C VAL A 19 -14.98 -9.40 1.41
N ARG A 20 -14.27 -9.26 2.53
CA ARG A 20 -13.84 -7.96 3.06
C ARG A 20 -12.39 -7.99 3.53
N PHE A 21 -11.66 -6.92 3.28
CA PHE A 21 -10.30 -6.76 3.81
C PHE A 21 -10.31 -6.16 5.21
N VAL A 22 -9.49 -6.70 6.11
CA VAL A 22 -9.44 -6.27 7.52
C VAL A 22 -8.91 -4.85 7.64
N ASP A 23 -7.87 -4.52 6.86
CA ASP A 23 -7.18 -3.23 6.95
C ASP A 23 -7.76 -2.16 6.01
N ILE A 24 -8.59 -2.58 5.04
CA ILE A 24 -9.16 -1.73 3.98
C ILE A 24 -10.67 -2.02 3.89
N PRO A 25 -11.49 -1.44 4.77
CA PRO A 25 -12.91 -1.79 4.88
C PRO A 25 -13.73 -1.40 3.63
N GLU A 26 -13.23 -0.50 2.79
CA GLU A 26 -13.85 -0.14 1.51
C GLU A 26 -13.63 -1.19 0.41
N ALA A 27 -12.62 -2.06 0.57
CA ALA A 27 -12.35 -3.16 -0.36
C ALA A 27 -13.27 -4.33 -0.03
N ILE A 28 -14.43 -4.35 -0.67
CA ILE A 28 -15.46 -5.37 -0.53
C ILE A 28 -15.83 -5.98 -1.87
N THR A 29 -16.05 -7.28 -1.90
CA THR A 29 -16.49 -7.98 -3.11
C THR A 29 -17.18 -9.30 -2.73
N GLN A 30 -17.51 -10.12 -3.72
CA GLN A 30 -18.12 -11.44 -3.52
C GLN A 30 -17.65 -12.42 -4.59
N GLY A 31 -17.87 -13.71 -4.35
CA GLY A 31 -17.67 -14.78 -5.33
C GLY A 31 -18.38 -16.06 -4.90
N GLU A 32 -18.65 -16.97 -5.82
CA GLU A 32 -19.32 -18.24 -5.53
C GLU A 32 -18.35 -19.27 -4.93
N GLU A 33 -17.10 -19.27 -5.42
CA GLU A 33 -16.05 -20.20 -5.03
C GLU A 33 -14.83 -19.47 -4.44
N PRO A 34 -14.01 -20.11 -3.58
CA PRO A 34 -12.84 -19.48 -2.99
C PRO A 34 -11.87 -18.89 -4.02
N SER A 35 -11.65 -19.55 -5.15
CA SER A 35 -10.77 -19.03 -6.22
C SER A 35 -11.33 -17.78 -6.90
N GLU A 36 -12.65 -17.69 -7.03
CA GLU A 36 -13.31 -16.49 -7.57
C GLU A 36 -13.22 -15.35 -6.56
N CYS A 37 -13.41 -15.65 -5.27
CA CYS A 37 -13.22 -14.69 -4.18
C CYS A 37 -11.80 -14.12 -4.13
N GLU A 38 -10.79 -14.97 -4.35
CA GLU A 38 -9.39 -14.53 -4.45
C GLU A 38 -9.15 -13.63 -5.66
N TYR A 39 -9.68 -14.01 -6.83
CA TYR A 39 -9.56 -13.21 -8.05
C TYR A 39 -10.25 -11.85 -7.92
N ASN A 40 -11.53 -11.85 -7.54
CA ASN A 40 -12.30 -10.63 -7.33
C ASN A 40 -11.72 -9.79 -6.19
N GLY A 41 -11.20 -10.45 -5.15
CA GLY A 41 -10.53 -9.81 -4.02
C GLY A 41 -9.27 -9.05 -4.45
N ALA A 42 -8.46 -9.65 -5.32
CA ALA A 42 -7.26 -9.00 -5.87
C ALA A 42 -7.64 -7.77 -6.72
N GLU A 43 -8.69 -7.86 -7.54
CA GLU A 43 -9.18 -6.75 -8.36
C GLU A 43 -9.66 -5.57 -7.51
N VAL A 44 -10.56 -5.82 -6.53
CA VAL A 44 -11.07 -4.73 -5.68
C VAL A 44 -9.98 -4.13 -4.78
N LEU A 45 -9.07 -4.96 -4.27
CA LEU A 45 -7.93 -4.48 -3.49
C LEU A 45 -7.05 -3.54 -4.33
N SER A 46 -6.78 -3.92 -5.57
CA SER A 46 -5.96 -3.12 -6.49
C SER A 46 -6.62 -1.78 -6.81
N LEU A 47 -7.93 -1.82 -7.09
CA LEU A 47 -8.73 -0.62 -7.37
C LEU A 47 -8.68 0.39 -6.21
N ILE A 48 -8.92 -0.08 -4.98
CA ILE A 48 -8.94 0.80 -3.80
C ILE A 48 -7.52 1.32 -3.50
N LEU A 49 -6.49 0.50 -3.64
CA LEU A 49 -5.11 0.95 -3.42
C LEU A 49 -4.64 1.96 -4.50
N ASP A 50 -5.07 1.81 -5.75
CA ASP A 50 -4.79 2.80 -6.80
C ASP A 50 -5.43 4.16 -6.45
N GLU A 51 -6.67 4.16 -5.95
CA GLU A 51 -7.33 5.39 -5.46
C GLU A 51 -6.56 6.02 -4.30
N TYR A 52 -6.05 5.21 -3.36
CA TYR A 52 -5.24 5.72 -2.25
C TYR A 52 -3.95 6.37 -2.77
N PHE A 53 -3.31 5.77 -3.79
CA PHE A 53 -2.14 6.37 -4.44
C PHE A 53 -2.48 7.69 -5.14
N GLU A 54 -3.57 7.74 -5.90
CA GLU A 54 -3.97 8.92 -6.67
C GLU A 54 -4.39 10.10 -5.78
N THR A 55 -5.04 9.82 -4.66
CA THR A 55 -5.54 10.82 -3.72
C THR A 55 -4.53 11.18 -2.62
N GLY A 56 -3.38 10.48 -2.57
CA GLY A 56 -2.37 10.67 -1.53
C GLY A 56 -2.85 10.24 -0.14
N ARG A 57 -3.82 9.32 -0.07
CA ARG A 57 -4.27 8.73 1.19
C ARG A 57 -3.19 7.81 1.75
N GLU A 58 -3.18 7.68 3.08
CA GLU A 58 -2.26 6.77 3.75
C GLU A 58 -2.61 5.32 3.40
N ILE A 59 -1.60 4.56 2.98
CA ILE A 59 -1.76 3.13 2.71
C ILE A 59 -1.53 2.35 3.99
N PRO A 60 -2.54 1.63 4.51
CA PRO A 60 -2.39 0.87 5.74
C PRO A 60 -1.39 -0.28 5.55
N MET A 61 -0.66 -0.62 6.60
CA MET A 61 0.19 -1.81 6.57
C MET A 61 -0.67 -3.07 6.74
N PRO A 62 -0.42 -4.15 5.96
CA PRO A 62 -1.20 -5.36 6.10
C PRO A 62 -1.01 -6.04 7.46
N SER A 63 -2.10 -6.28 8.16
CA SER A 63 -2.12 -7.02 9.42
C SER A 63 -1.66 -8.46 9.23
N GLN A 64 -0.80 -8.94 10.13
CA GLN A 64 -0.21 -10.28 10.07
C GLN A 64 -0.76 -11.18 11.16
N GLY A 65 -0.84 -12.49 10.89
CA GLY A 65 -1.27 -13.50 11.86
C GLY A 65 -2.75 -13.44 12.21
N ILE A 66 -3.60 -12.98 11.29
CA ILE A 66 -5.06 -13.00 11.46
C ILE A 66 -5.55 -14.44 11.21
N GLU A 67 -6.21 -15.02 12.21
CA GLU A 67 -6.75 -16.36 12.13
C GLU A 67 -7.82 -16.47 11.03
N ASN A 68 -7.77 -17.53 10.23
CA ASN A 68 -8.69 -17.79 9.11
C ASN A 68 -8.74 -16.71 8.02
N ALA A 69 -7.73 -15.82 7.94
CA ALA A 69 -7.65 -14.84 6.86
C ALA A 69 -7.03 -15.43 5.58
N HIS A 70 -7.60 -15.03 4.44
CA HIS A 70 -7.06 -15.25 3.11
C HIS A 70 -6.14 -14.08 2.74
N TYR A 71 -4.85 -14.35 2.54
CA TYR A 71 -3.86 -13.31 2.25
C TYR A 71 -3.75 -13.07 0.75
N ILE A 72 -4.36 -11.97 0.29
CA ILE A 72 -4.48 -11.65 -1.14
C ILE A 72 -3.50 -10.54 -1.50
N ALA A 73 -2.73 -10.76 -2.57
CA ALA A 73 -1.88 -9.73 -3.17
C ALA A 73 -2.70 -8.90 -4.17
N PRO A 74 -2.43 -7.59 -4.32
CA PRO A 74 -2.98 -6.82 -5.42
C PRO A 74 -2.29 -7.21 -6.74
N ASP A 75 -2.73 -6.62 -7.84
CA ASP A 75 -2.16 -6.80 -9.16
C ASP A 75 -0.68 -6.38 -9.23
N ALA A 76 -0.02 -6.75 -10.34
CA ALA A 76 1.41 -6.49 -10.50
C ALA A 76 1.78 -4.99 -10.48
N LYS A 77 0.90 -4.10 -10.98
CA LYS A 77 1.13 -2.65 -11.03
C LYS A 77 1.17 -2.09 -9.60
N ILE A 78 0.15 -2.39 -8.81
CA ILE A 78 0.04 -1.96 -7.41
C ILE A 78 1.10 -2.65 -6.55
N GLN A 79 1.36 -3.93 -6.79
CA GLN A 79 2.40 -4.67 -6.09
C GLN A 79 3.79 -4.03 -6.29
N ALA A 80 4.11 -3.58 -7.51
CA ALA A 80 5.35 -2.86 -7.80
C ALA A 80 5.39 -1.48 -7.11
N ALA A 81 4.28 -0.76 -7.10
CA ALA A 81 4.16 0.54 -6.43
C ALA A 81 4.39 0.43 -4.91
N LEU A 82 3.79 -0.56 -4.25
CA LEU A 82 3.95 -0.81 -2.82
C LEU A 82 5.39 -1.21 -2.45
N LEU A 83 6.09 -1.92 -3.34
CA LEU A 83 7.48 -2.35 -3.11
C LEU A 83 8.51 -1.26 -3.41
N ASN A 84 8.11 -0.17 -4.08
CA ASN A 84 9.00 0.96 -4.34
C ASN A 84 9.08 1.86 -3.11
N PRO A 85 10.24 1.96 -2.43
CA PRO A 85 10.37 2.74 -1.20
C PRO A 85 10.05 4.23 -1.38
N ALA A 86 10.29 4.80 -2.57
CA ALA A 86 9.99 6.20 -2.84
C ALA A 86 8.47 6.44 -2.93
N GLN A 87 7.76 5.56 -3.64
CA GLN A 87 6.31 5.61 -3.77
C GLN A 87 5.62 5.33 -2.42
N TYR A 88 6.15 4.36 -1.68
CA TYR A 88 5.71 4.03 -0.32
C TYR A 88 5.98 5.18 0.68
N ALA A 89 7.07 5.94 0.51
CA ALA A 89 7.42 7.07 1.40
C ALA A 89 6.48 8.26 1.30
N LEU A 90 5.97 8.52 0.11
CA LEU A 90 5.09 9.68 -0.12
C LEU A 90 3.76 9.54 0.62
N ASN A 91 3.31 8.30 0.83
CA ASN A 91 1.97 7.99 1.33
C ASN A 91 1.99 7.28 2.68
N VAL A 92 3.14 7.15 3.34
CA VAL A 92 3.26 6.46 4.63
C VAL A 92 4.13 7.30 5.57
N PRO A 93 3.66 7.67 6.78
CA PRO A 93 4.42 8.51 7.70
C PRO A 93 5.73 7.84 8.09
N TRP A 94 6.81 8.61 8.21
CA TRP A 94 8.16 8.11 8.53
C TRP A 94 8.24 7.23 9.80
N ARG A 95 7.24 7.30 10.69
CA ARG A 95 7.14 6.50 11.93
C ARG A 95 6.85 5.03 11.69
N SER A 96 6.07 4.69 10.65
CA SER A 96 5.69 3.30 10.32
C SER A 96 6.75 2.58 9.48
N TRP A 97 7.77 3.29 9.01
CA TRP A 97 8.89 2.71 8.26
C TRP A 97 9.69 1.70 9.09
N PRO A 98 10.16 0.57 8.55
CA PRO A 98 11.00 -0.38 9.28
C PRO A 98 12.20 0.31 9.98
N LYS A 99 12.59 -0.16 11.17
CA LYS A 99 13.67 0.45 11.99
C LYS A 99 14.95 0.76 11.21
N ARG A 100 15.30 -0.11 10.26
CA ARG A 100 16.48 0.03 9.39
C ARG A 100 16.43 1.28 8.51
N CYS A 101 15.25 1.71 8.10
CA CYS A 101 15.04 2.90 7.28
C CYS A 101 14.87 4.18 8.13
N ARG A 102 14.52 4.05 9.42
CA ARG A 102 14.38 5.18 10.36
C ARG A 102 15.72 5.73 10.86
N SER A 103 16.76 4.89 10.93
CA SER A 103 18.00 5.24 11.64
C SER A 103 19.06 5.95 10.80
N HIS A 104 18.83 6.15 9.50
CA HIS A 104 19.75 6.91 8.65
C HIS A 104 18.96 7.96 7.87
N GLY A 105 19.17 9.23 8.22
CA GLY A 105 18.84 10.39 7.38
C GLY A 105 19.68 10.46 6.10
N LEU A 106 19.89 9.32 5.44
CA LEU A 106 20.58 9.16 4.17
C LEU A 106 19.54 8.67 3.16
N LEU A 107 18.75 9.61 2.66
CA LEU A 107 18.13 9.41 1.35
C LEU A 107 19.21 9.70 0.30
N PHE A 108 19.55 8.64 -0.43
CA PHE A 108 20.01 8.61 -1.81
C PHE A 108 20.47 9.96 -2.41
N GLY A 109 21.79 10.11 -2.59
CA GLY A 109 22.37 10.99 -3.61
C GLY A 109 21.86 12.43 -3.65
N GLY A 110 22.04 13.20 -2.59
CA GLY A 110 21.99 14.68 -2.66
C GLY A 110 20.61 15.34 -2.74
N TRP A 111 19.51 14.58 -2.65
CA TRP A 111 18.16 15.16 -2.55
C TRP A 111 17.72 15.19 -1.09
N LYS A 112 17.90 16.33 -0.42
CA LYS A 112 17.22 16.59 0.85
C LYS A 112 15.74 16.85 0.55
N ALA A 113 14.89 15.87 0.84
CA ALA A 113 13.47 16.12 1.04
C ALA A 113 13.31 16.91 2.34
N LEU A 114 13.30 18.25 2.24
CA LEU A 114 12.73 19.08 3.29
C LEU A 114 11.23 18.86 3.26
N ILE A 115 10.73 18.13 4.25
CA ILE A 115 9.31 18.13 4.59
C ILE A 115 9.03 19.53 5.14
N THR A 116 8.70 20.46 4.27
CA THR A 116 8.11 21.76 4.62
C THR A 116 6.75 21.84 3.98
N ASP A 117 5.76 21.85 4.87
CA ASP A 117 4.45 22.49 4.87
C ASP A 117 3.90 23.09 3.55
N HIS A 118 2.56 22.98 3.45
CA HIS A 118 1.69 23.33 2.34
C HIS A 118 2.10 24.55 1.49
N ARG A 119 1.99 24.35 0.18
CA ARG A 119 2.01 25.32 -0.94
C ARG A 119 3.38 25.58 -1.60
N SER A 120 3.52 24.92 -2.75
CA SER A 120 4.33 25.29 -3.93
C SER A 120 5.83 25.54 -3.75
N SER A 121 6.66 24.77 -4.47
CA SER A 121 7.95 25.25 -5.01
C SER A 121 8.56 24.16 -5.90
N PHE A 122 8.79 24.39 -7.19
CA PHE A 122 9.95 25.07 -7.79
C PHE A 122 11.29 24.44 -7.40
N TRP A 123 11.90 23.75 -8.37
CA TRP A 123 13.17 23.04 -8.27
C TRP A 123 14.35 23.99 -8.52
N THR A 124 15.35 24.02 -7.62
CA THR A 124 16.67 24.59 -7.95
C THR A 124 17.79 23.64 -7.50
N ARG A 125 18.79 23.47 -8.37
CA ARG A 125 19.97 22.62 -8.21
C ARG A 125 21.10 23.47 -7.61
N SER A 126 21.50 23.21 -6.38
CA SER A 126 22.74 23.79 -5.83
C SER A 126 23.90 22.88 -6.20
N LEU A 127 24.70 23.31 -7.18
CA LEU A 127 26.02 22.76 -7.46
C LEU A 127 27.00 23.48 -6.55
N HIS A 128 27.50 22.81 -5.51
CA HIS A 128 28.73 23.25 -4.86
C HIS A 128 29.91 22.60 -5.58
N GLU A 129 30.63 23.46 -6.29
CA GLU A 129 31.99 23.23 -6.78
C GLU A 129 32.90 22.94 -5.60
N THR A 130 33.60 21.80 -5.65
CA THR A 130 34.78 21.55 -4.82
C THR A 130 36.01 21.91 -5.64
N ASN A 131 36.72 22.94 -5.18
CA ASN A 131 38.09 23.28 -5.57
C ASN A 131 39.06 22.36 -4.84
#